data_AF-A0A2N2M708-F1
#
_entry.id   AF-A0A2N2M708-F1
#
_cell.length_a   1.000
_cell.length_b   1.000
_cell.length_c   1.000
_cell.angle_alpha   90.00
_cell.angle_beta   90.00
_cell.angle_gamma   90.00
#
_symmetry.space_group_name_H-M   'P 1'
#
loop_
_entity.id
_entity.type
_entity.pdbx_description
1 polymer ?
#
loop_
_entity_poly.entity_id
_entity_poly.type
_entity_poly.pdbx_seq_one_letter_code
_entity_poly.pdbx_strand_id
1 'polypeptide(L)'
;MTNDISLENQRTLGLALSGGGARGFAHIGFLKVLAEENIHVSCLAGCSMGGLVSSLFAIGYSAKEIEQIAIKHTTVREMINLVDRTPRRRGLIVGQRLRNLLAQLIGKDTTF
;
A
#
# COMPACT_ATOMS: atom_id res chain seq x y z
N MET A 1 -15.52 -31.65 -33.65
CA MET A 1 -14.43 -30.72 -33.28
C MET A 1 -15.06 -29.38 -32.93
N THR A 2 -15.32 -29.13 -31.65
CA THR A 2 -15.52 -27.78 -31.10
C THR A 2 -15.09 -27.84 -29.65
N ASN A 3 -14.06 -27.05 -29.35
CA ASN A 3 -13.24 -27.07 -28.15
C ASN A 3 -14.04 -27.16 -26.85
N ASP A 4 -13.66 -28.14 -26.02
CA ASP A 4 -13.74 -28.04 -24.56
C ASP A 4 -12.97 -26.78 -24.16
N ILE A 5 -13.70 -25.73 -23.78
CA ILE A 5 -13.11 -24.62 -23.04
C ILE A 5 -12.88 -25.17 -21.65
N SER A 6 -11.70 -25.76 -21.44
CA SER A 6 -11.18 -26.01 -20.10
C SER A 6 -11.13 -24.65 -19.41
N LEU A 7 -12.08 -24.40 -18.51
CA LEU A 7 -11.95 -23.40 -17.48
C LEU A 7 -10.78 -23.85 -16.60
N GLU A 8 -9.54 -23.59 -17.06
CA GLU A 8 -8.38 -23.62 -16.18
C GLU A 8 -8.74 -22.71 -15.01
N ASN A 9 -8.84 -23.33 -13.84
CA ASN A 9 -9.03 -22.65 -12.59
C ASN A 9 -7.81 -21.76 -12.35
N GLN A 10 -7.82 -20.56 -12.96
CA GLN A 10 -6.82 -19.52 -12.82
C GLN A 10 -6.73 -19.21 -11.33
N ARG A 11 -5.69 -19.74 -10.68
CA ARG A 11 -5.50 -19.57 -9.23
C ARG A 11 -5.35 -18.08 -8.95
N THR A 12 -6.34 -17.49 -8.30
CA THR A 12 -6.29 -16.08 -7.88
C THR A 12 -5.47 -15.95 -6.61
N LEU A 13 -4.46 -15.08 -6.62
CA LEU A 13 -3.65 -14.76 -5.44
C LEU A 13 -4.19 -13.48 -4.77
N GLY A 14 -4.59 -13.59 -3.51
CA GLY A 14 -4.89 -12.45 -2.64
C GLY A 14 -3.76 -12.18 -1.65
N LEU A 15 -3.47 -10.91 -1.39
CA LEU A 15 -2.48 -10.48 -0.39
C LEU A 15 -3.13 -9.64 0.71
N ALA A 16 -2.77 -9.93 1.96
CA ALA A 16 -3.15 -9.14 3.13
C ALA A 16 -1.89 -8.54 3.78
N LEU A 17 -1.72 -7.22 3.68
CA LEU A 17 -0.56 -6.48 4.16
C LEU A 17 -0.84 -5.85 5.53
N SER A 18 -0.16 -6.36 6.56
CA SER A 18 -0.34 -5.87 7.93
C SER A 18 0.14 -4.42 8.12
N GLY A 19 -0.29 -3.80 9.24
CA GLY A 19 0.37 -2.60 9.75
C GLY A 19 1.78 -2.89 10.29
N GLY A 20 2.46 -1.85 10.79
CA GLY A 20 3.81 -1.98 11.34
C GLY A 20 4.70 -0.74 11.30
N GLY A 21 4.15 0.43 10.96
CA GLY A 21 4.94 1.66 10.81
C GLY A 21 6.06 1.47 9.79
N ALA A 22 7.28 1.89 10.15
CA ALA A 22 8.46 1.75 9.29
C ALA A 22 8.78 0.29 8.92
N ARG A 23 8.44 -0.69 9.77
CA ARG A 23 8.62 -2.12 9.45
C ARG A 23 7.73 -2.57 8.29
N GLY A 24 6.62 -1.87 8.05
CA GLY A 24 5.72 -2.14 6.94
C GLY A 24 6.33 -1.88 5.56
N PHE A 25 7.49 -1.21 5.47
CA PHE A 25 8.22 -1.10 4.20
C PHE A 25 8.75 -2.46 3.69
N ALA A 26 8.83 -3.49 4.54
CA ALA A 26 9.14 -4.85 4.12
C ALA A 26 8.16 -5.38 3.06
N HIS A 27 6.90 -4.91 3.07
CA HIS A 27 5.90 -5.27 2.06
C HIS A 27 6.33 -4.86 0.64
N ILE A 28 7.09 -3.77 0.49
CA ILE A 28 7.61 -3.32 -0.81
C ILE A 28 8.61 -4.35 -1.36
N GLY A 29 9.50 -4.87 -0.50
CA GLY A 29 10.44 -5.92 -0.88
C GLY A 29 9.72 -7.20 -1.34
N PHE A 30 8.65 -7.59 -0.63
CA PHE A 30 7.83 -8.73 -1.04
C PHE A 30 7.18 -8.52 -2.42
N LEU A 31 6.61 -7.33 -2.68
CA LEU A 31 6.04 -6.99 -3.98
C LEU A 31 7.10 -6.99 -5.11
N LYS A 32 8.34 -6.62 -4.83
CA LYS A 32 9.45 -6.71 -5.80
C LYS A 32 9.72 -8.16 -6.19
N VAL A 33 9.80 -9.06 -5.21
CA VAL A 33 9.99 -10.50 -5.47
C VAL A 33 8.84 -11.08 -6.29
N LEU A 34 7.59 -10.73 -5.97
CA LEU A 34 6.45 -11.18 -6.78
C LEU A 34 6.54 -10.69 -8.23
N ALA A 35 6.97 -9.45 -8.45
CA ALA A 35 7.16 -8.91 -9.79
C ALA A 35 8.30 -9.60 -10.54
N GLU A 36 9.42 -9.91 -9.87
CA GLU A 36 10.56 -10.66 -10.44
C GLU A 36 10.15 -12.08 -10.87
N GLU A 37 9.30 -12.73 -10.07
CA GLU A 37 8.79 -14.08 -10.35
C GLU A 37 7.57 -14.10 -11.28
N ASN A 38 7.16 -12.94 -11.83
CA ASN A 38 5.96 -12.79 -12.68
C ASN A 38 4.66 -13.29 -12.02
N ILE A 39 4.56 -13.18 -10.70
CA ILE A 39 3.38 -13.59 -9.93
C ILE A 39 2.38 -12.43 -9.86
N HIS A 40 1.21 -12.63 -10.45
CA HIS A 40 0.13 -11.65 -10.45
C HIS A 40 -0.72 -11.70 -9.18
N VAL A 41 -1.00 -10.54 -8.59
CA VAL A 41 -1.87 -10.38 -7.42
C VAL A 41 -3.23 -9.88 -7.85
N SER A 42 -4.27 -10.67 -7.59
CA SER A 42 -5.65 -10.38 -8.00
C SER A 42 -6.43 -9.57 -6.97
N CYS A 43 -6.02 -9.60 -5.70
CA CYS A 43 -6.74 -8.93 -4.60
C CYS A 43 -5.76 -8.46 -3.52
N LEU A 44 -6.04 -7.29 -2.94
CA LEU A 44 -5.22 -6.64 -1.92
C LEU A 44 -6.08 -6.19 -0.74
N ALA A 45 -5.61 -6.45 0.47
CA ALA A 45 -6.10 -5.85 1.70
C ALA A 45 -4.91 -5.28 2.48
N GLY A 46 -5.10 -4.16 3.18
CA GLY A 46 -3.99 -3.51 3.89
C GLY A 46 -4.42 -2.68 5.09
N CYS A 47 -3.57 -2.63 6.13
CA CYS A 47 -3.77 -1.81 7.33
C CYS A 47 -2.57 -0.88 7.58
N SER A 48 -2.81 0.40 7.93
CA SER A 48 -1.77 1.39 8.20
C SER A 48 -0.72 1.46 7.06
N MET A 49 0.55 1.18 7.32
CA MET A 49 1.59 1.14 6.27
C MET A 49 1.27 0.11 5.18
N GLY A 50 0.75 -1.07 5.54
CA GLY A 50 0.30 -2.06 4.56
C GLY A 50 -0.85 -1.54 3.70
N GLY A 51 -1.72 -0.71 4.27
CA GLY A 51 -2.78 0.01 3.54
C GLY A 51 -2.18 0.92 2.48
N LEU A 52 -1.26 1.81 2.87
CA LEU A 52 -0.57 2.72 1.95
C LEU A 52 0.12 1.98 0.81
N VAL A 53 0.90 0.94 1.12
CA VAL A 53 1.59 0.11 0.11
C VAL A 53 0.59 -0.58 -0.81
N SER A 54 -0.45 -1.21 -0.25
CA SER A 54 -1.48 -1.90 -1.05
C SER A 54 -2.25 -0.96 -1.97
N SER A 55 -2.61 0.25 -1.51
CA SER A 55 -3.35 1.22 -2.30
C SER A 55 -2.51 1.74 -3.47
N LEU A 56 -1.23 2.07 -3.24
CA LEU A 56 -0.35 2.52 -4.33
C LEU A 56 -0.14 1.41 -5.36
N PHE A 57 0.06 0.17 -4.91
CA PHE A 57 0.20 -0.96 -5.82
C PHE A 57 -1.09 -1.23 -6.62
N ALA A 58 -2.25 -1.13 -5.96
CA ALA A 58 -3.56 -1.35 -6.60
C ALA A 58 -3.88 -0.32 -7.69
N ILE A 59 -3.43 0.93 -7.56
CA ILE A 59 -3.64 1.98 -8.57
C ILE A 59 -2.59 1.98 -9.68
N GLY A 60 -1.71 0.97 -9.73
CA GLY A 60 -0.81 0.71 -10.84
C GLY A 60 0.64 1.16 -10.63
N TYR A 61 1.03 1.64 -9.44
CA TYR A 61 2.45 1.89 -9.17
C TYR A 61 3.21 0.56 -9.08
N SER A 62 4.35 0.49 -9.76
CA SER A 62 5.29 -0.62 -9.63
C SER A 62 5.92 -0.63 -8.24
N ALA A 63 6.35 -1.81 -7.78
CA ALA A 63 7.02 -1.95 -6.49
C ALA A 63 8.27 -1.05 -6.38
N LYS A 64 8.95 -0.79 -7.51
CA LYS A 64 10.10 0.13 -7.60
C LYS A 64 9.69 1.59 -7.40
N GLU A 65 8.58 2.03 -7.98
CA GLU A 65 8.09 3.41 -7.77
C GLU A 65 7.63 3.61 -6.32
N ILE A 66 6.96 2.62 -5.74
CA ILE A 66 6.57 2.65 -4.32
C ILE A 66 7.81 2.74 -3.42
N GLU A 67 8.89 2.01 -3.75
CA GLU A 67 10.18 2.12 -3.06
C GLU A 67 10.76 3.54 -3.14
N GLN A 68 10.73 4.18 -4.32
CA GLN A 68 11.21 5.55 -4.47
C GLN A 68 10.37 6.57 -3.68
N ILE A 69 9.04 6.42 -3.70
CA ILE A 69 8.12 7.24 -2.89
C ILE A 69 8.42 7.05 -1.41
N ALA A 70 8.60 5.80 -0.96
CA ALA A 70 8.95 5.49 0.41
C ALA A 70 10.25 6.21 0.79
N ILE A 71 11.35 5.99 0.06
CA ILE A 71 12.68 6.59 0.34
C ILE A 71 12.59 8.12 0.42
N LYS A 72 11.86 8.76 -0.49
CA LYS A 72 11.67 10.21 -0.53
C LYS A 72 10.93 10.77 0.70
N HIS A 73 10.14 9.94 1.38
CA HIS A 73 9.34 10.28 2.56
C HIS A 73 9.77 9.52 3.84
N THR A 74 10.97 8.92 3.86
CA THR A 74 11.42 7.92 4.88
C THR A 74 11.97 8.50 6.18
N THR A 75 11.95 9.80 6.46
CA THR A 75 12.46 10.22 7.77
C THR A 75 11.58 9.63 8.88
N VAL A 76 12.11 8.74 9.73
CA VAL A 76 11.40 8.18 10.90
C VAL A 76 10.83 9.31 11.77
N ARG A 77 11.49 10.48 11.75
CA ARG A 77 11.03 11.75 12.32
C ARG A 77 9.72 12.27 11.69
N GLU A 78 9.53 12.14 10.38
CA GLU A 78 8.31 12.52 9.64
C GLU A 78 7.18 11.51 9.83
N MET A 79 7.47 10.21 9.87
CA MET A 79 6.49 9.20 10.26
C MET A 79 5.99 9.41 11.71
N ILE A 80 6.87 9.81 12.64
CA ILE A 80 6.49 10.20 14.01
C ILE A 80 5.73 11.54 14.02
N ASN A 81 6.03 12.48 13.10
CA ASN A 81 5.32 13.76 12.96
C ASN A 81 4.00 13.67 12.18
N LEU A 82 3.72 12.55 11.51
CA LEU A 82 2.42 12.18 10.94
C LEU A 82 1.48 11.61 12.01
N VAL A 83 2.05 11.10 13.10
CA VAL A 83 1.36 10.73 14.32
C VAL A 83 1.35 11.98 15.20
N ASP A 84 0.38 12.87 15.04
CA ASP A 84 0.24 14.06 15.90
C ASP A 84 0.12 13.63 17.37
N ARG A 85 1.23 13.55 18.11
CA ARG A 85 1.21 13.26 19.55
C ARG A 85 0.67 14.47 20.33
N THR A 86 -0.59 14.79 20.12
CA THR A 86 -1.35 15.71 20.96
C THR A 86 -2.53 14.92 21.55
N PRO A 87 -2.45 14.48 22.81
CA PRO A 87 -3.58 13.85 23.46
C PRO A 87 -4.60 14.95 23.79
N ARG A 88 -5.51 15.25 22.85
CA ARG A 88 -6.79 15.89 23.19
C ARG A 88 -7.86 14.81 23.25
N ARG A 89 -8.88 15.02 24.08
CA ARG A 89 -9.95 14.07 24.50
C ARG A 89 -10.76 13.37 23.38
N ARG A 90 -10.35 13.44 22.09
CA ARG A 90 -11.05 12.87 20.91
C ARG A 90 -10.16 12.02 19.97
N GLY A 91 -8.87 11.81 20.24
CA GLY A 91 -8.03 10.92 19.40
C GLY A 91 -6.52 11.18 19.50
N LEU A 92 -5.72 10.26 18.95
CA LEU A 92 -4.25 10.27 19.02
C LEU A 92 -3.56 10.89 17.78
N ILE A 93 -4.27 11.21 16.69
CA ILE A 93 -3.71 11.69 15.40
C ILE A 93 -4.76 12.58 14.68
N VAL A 94 -4.40 13.77 14.15
CA VAL A 94 -5.30 14.62 13.34
C VAL A 94 -5.31 14.18 11.87
N GLY A 95 -4.21 13.60 11.37
CA GLY A 95 -4.16 12.84 10.12
C GLY A 95 -4.11 13.70 8.85
N GLN A 96 -4.05 15.03 8.96
CA GLN A 96 -4.11 15.95 7.82
C GLN A 96 -2.95 15.77 6.83
N ARG A 97 -1.73 15.54 7.34
CA ARG A 97 -0.55 15.30 6.49
C ARG A 97 -0.65 13.99 5.70
N LEU A 98 -1.21 12.95 6.32
CA LEU A 98 -1.46 11.67 5.65
C LEU A 98 -2.52 11.85 4.55
N ARG A 99 -3.61 12.56 4.85
CA ARG A 99 -4.66 12.88 3.87
C ARG A 99 -4.09 13.65 2.67
N ASN A 100 -3.22 14.63 2.88
CA ASN A 100 -2.61 15.40 1.80
C ASN A 100 -1.68 14.55 0.92
N LEU A 101 -0.88 13.65 1.52
CA LEU A 101 -0.03 12.72 0.77
C LEU A 101 -0.88 11.76 -0.07
N LEU A 102 -1.94 11.21 0.52
CA LEU A 102 -2.86 10.33 -0.20
C LEU A 102 -3.58 11.06 -1.35
N ALA A 103 -4.03 12.29 -1.13
CA ALA A 103 -4.64 13.11 -2.19
C ALA A 103 -3.66 13.43 -3.34
N GLN A 104 -2.36 13.60 -3.05
CA GLN A 104 -1.34 13.80 -4.09
C GLN A 104 -1.05 12.54 -4.90
N LEU A 105 -1.02 11.37 -4.25
CA LEU A 105 -0.63 10.11 -4.88
C LEU A 105 -1.80 9.40 -5.56
N ILE A 106 -3.02 9.54 -5.03
CA ILE A 106 -4.21 8.80 -5.46
C ILE A 106 -5.14 9.69 -6.30
N GLY A 107 -5.13 11.01 -6.09
CA GLY A 107 -5.99 11.96 -6.80
C GLY A 107 -6.93 12.74 -5.87
N LYS A 108 -7.48 13.86 -6.40
CA LYS A 108 -8.26 14.85 -5.64
C LYS A 108 -9.67 14.39 -5.27
N ASP A 109 -10.20 13.36 -5.92
CA ASP A 109 -11.56 12.83 -5.67
C ASP A 109 -11.60 11.81 -4.51
N THR A 110 -10.60 11.85 -3.63
CA THR A 110 -10.50 10.94 -2.49
C THR A 110 -11.32 11.49 -1.31
N THR A 111 -12.42 10.80 -0.98
CA THR A 111 -13.27 11.13 0.19
C THR A 111 -12.75 10.33 1.38
N PHE A 112 -12.23 11.00 2.42
CA PHE A 112 -11.69 10.38 3.65
C PHE A 112 -12.35 10.97 4.91
#